data_AF-A0A948ALC6-F1
#
_entry.id   AF-A0A948ALC6-F1
#
_cell.length_a   1.000
_cell.length_b   1.000
_cell.length_c   1.000
_cell.angle_alpha   90.00
_cell.angle_beta   90.00
_cell.angle_gamma   90.00
#
_symmetry.space_group_name_H-M   'P 1'
#
loop_
_entity.id
_entity.type
_entity.pdbx_description
1 polymer ?
#
loop_
_entity_poly.entity_id
_entity_poly.type
_entity_poly.pdbx_seq_one_letter_code
_entity_poly.pdbx_strand_id
1 'polypeptide(L)'
;MNRMPILFAALALSGLAQAADTPAAAPAAAATPALSTTPTSPQAWAGKMLDPSQNAAAFKDPAAFAQWSNAMMNPATSMAMMQQGMDPNTSIRMMSGMMNPAAMQNYMQFNDPNIAMKWMAAGLDPRLINALISQGINPSNYLNMMMAPMSPQMMNMGTQMMNPAMYGNWMAAPTNPAAMNAMMAPMNPNMYGNWMGAAVNPNTYGPMGQMMAMPSGPVGGMPTLDPATLMKLLQMLQSQMPAPAPAASK
;
A
#
# COMPACT_ATOMS: atom_id res chain seq x y z
N MET A 1 -16.26 -47.60 -36.44
CA MET A 1 -15.24 -46.68 -35.89
C MET A 1 -16.02 -45.50 -35.27
N ASN A 2 -16.48 -45.52 -34.01
CA ASN A 2 -15.79 -45.28 -32.72
C ASN A 2 -14.86 -44.03 -32.78
N ARG A 3 -15.02 -42.91 -32.02
CA ARG A 3 -15.77 -42.59 -30.78
C ARG A 3 -16.13 -41.08 -30.66
N MET A 4 -17.10 -40.83 -29.78
CA MET A 4 -17.78 -39.61 -29.30
C MET A 4 -16.93 -38.41 -28.83
N PRO A 5 -17.47 -37.17 -28.90
CA PRO A 5 -17.13 -36.06 -28.00
C PRO A 5 -17.97 -36.12 -26.71
N ILE A 6 -17.33 -35.99 -25.54
CA ILE A 6 -18.00 -35.99 -24.23
C ILE A 6 -18.47 -34.56 -23.91
N LEU A 7 -19.80 -34.42 -23.84
CA LEU A 7 -20.57 -33.37 -23.17
C LEU A 7 -21.15 -33.97 -21.88
N PHE A 8 -21.06 -33.29 -20.75
CA PHE A 8 -21.93 -33.45 -19.57
C PHE A 8 -22.09 -32.05 -18.96
N ALA A 9 -23.22 -31.37 -19.11
CA ALA A 9 -24.55 -31.58 -18.54
C ALA A 9 -24.65 -31.21 -17.04
N ALA A 10 -25.60 -30.31 -16.79
CA ALA A 10 -25.94 -29.65 -15.54
C ALA A 10 -26.89 -30.50 -14.64
N LEU A 11 -27.40 -29.82 -13.59
CA LEU A 11 -28.39 -30.18 -12.56
C LEU A 11 -27.83 -30.85 -11.29
N ALA A 12 -28.38 -30.68 -10.08
CA ALA A 12 -29.29 -29.71 -9.46
C ALA A 12 -29.42 -30.14 -7.98
N LEU A 13 -29.63 -29.14 -7.11
CA LEU A 13 -30.42 -29.15 -5.86
C LEU A 13 -30.75 -30.50 -5.19
N SER A 14 -30.34 -30.66 -3.93
CA SER A 14 -31.18 -31.14 -2.82
C SER A 14 -30.52 -30.85 -1.48
N GLY A 15 -31.20 -30.06 -0.65
CA GLY A 15 -30.86 -29.85 0.75
C GLY A 15 -31.40 -30.98 1.62
N LEU A 16 -30.62 -31.34 2.65
CA LEU A 16 -31.12 -31.93 3.87
C LEU A 16 -30.50 -31.13 5.03
N ALA A 17 -31.39 -30.57 5.84
CA ALA A 17 -31.06 -29.89 7.08
C ALA A 17 -30.54 -30.91 8.10
N GLN A 18 -29.38 -30.62 8.68
CA GLN A 18 -28.96 -31.15 9.97
C GLN A 18 -28.89 -29.96 10.94
N ALA A 19 -29.69 -30.05 12.01
CA ALA A 19 -29.66 -29.15 13.15
C ALA A 19 -28.79 -29.76 14.27
N ALA A 20 -28.26 -28.88 15.14
CA ALA A 20 -27.30 -29.09 16.24
C ALA A 20 -25.84 -29.31 15.77
N ASP A 21 -24.81 -28.59 16.21
CA ASP A 21 -24.59 -27.75 17.38
C ASP A 21 -23.91 -26.44 16.93
N THR A 22 -24.34 -25.29 17.47
CA THR A 22 -23.68 -23.99 17.23
C THR A 22 -22.27 -23.98 17.84
N PRO A 23 -21.18 -23.94 17.03
CA PRO A 23 -19.92 -23.41 17.53
C PRO A 23 -20.10 -21.89 17.60
N ALA A 24 -19.73 -21.30 18.74
CA ALA A 24 -19.68 -19.86 18.92
C ALA A 24 -19.04 -19.20 17.69
N ALA A 25 -19.71 -18.18 17.14
CA ALA A 25 -19.25 -17.42 15.99
C ALA A 25 -17.80 -16.98 16.23
N ALA A 26 -16.87 -17.56 15.47
CA ALA A 26 -15.53 -17.04 15.37
C ALA A 26 -15.66 -15.58 14.90
N PRO A 27 -15.00 -14.62 15.55
CA PRO A 27 -15.04 -13.23 15.11
C PRO A 27 -14.60 -13.21 13.65
N ALA A 28 -15.45 -12.62 12.79
CA ALA A 28 -15.17 -12.42 11.39
C ALA A 28 -13.75 -11.85 11.27
N ALA A 29 -12.84 -12.66 10.73
CA ALA A 29 -11.49 -12.21 10.44
C ALA A 29 -11.62 -10.94 9.61
N ALA A 30 -11.12 -9.83 10.16
CA ALA A 30 -11.10 -8.56 9.49
C ALA A 30 -10.55 -8.78 8.08
N ALA A 31 -11.34 -8.37 7.08
CA ALA A 31 -10.92 -8.41 5.69
C ALA A 31 -9.52 -7.81 5.60
N THR A 32 -8.59 -8.62 5.12
CA THR A 32 -7.23 -8.20 4.78
C THR A 32 -7.36 -6.94 3.92
N PRO A 33 -6.64 -5.83 4.21
CA PRO A 33 -6.71 -4.64 3.39
C PRO A 33 -6.47 -5.05 1.94
N ALA A 34 -7.40 -4.69 1.06
CA ALA A 34 -7.35 -5.04 -0.35
C ALA A 34 -5.94 -4.78 -0.90
N LEU A 35 -5.35 -5.81 -1.51
CA LEU A 35 -4.13 -5.69 -2.29
C LEU A 35 -4.28 -4.46 -3.18
N SER A 36 -3.45 -3.46 -2.94
CA SER A 36 -3.49 -2.21 -3.69
C SER A 36 -3.26 -2.54 -5.16
N THR A 37 -4.33 -2.56 -5.95
CA THR A 37 -4.23 -2.81 -7.39
C THR A 37 -3.37 -1.70 -7.99
N THR A 38 -2.25 -2.05 -8.62
CA THR A 38 -1.40 -1.09 -9.32
C THR A 38 -2.26 -0.31 -10.31
N PRO A 39 -2.30 1.04 -10.23
CA PRO A 39 -3.03 1.83 -11.20
C PRO A 39 -2.51 1.60 -12.61
N THR A 40 -3.42 1.39 -13.57
CA THR A 40 -3.09 1.11 -14.96
C THR A 40 -3.29 2.30 -15.90
N SER A 41 -3.80 3.42 -15.39
CA SER A 41 -4.04 4.64 -16.18
C SER A 41 -3.44 5.89 -15.53
N PRO A 42 -3.11 6.94 -16.31
CA PRO A 42 -2.66 8.23 -15.78
C PRO A 42 -3.64 8.87 -14.80
N GLN A 43 -4.94 8.74 -15.04
CA GLN A 43 -6.00 9.28 -14.18
C GLN A 43 -6.08 8.53 -12.84
N ALA A 44 -5.91 7.20 -12.86
CA ALA A 44 -5.87 6.40 -11.65
C ALA A 44 -4.60 6.68 -10.84
N TRP A 45 -3.46 6.90 -11.50
CA TRP A 45 -2.23 7.34 -10.84
C TRP A 45 -2.38 8.72 -10.21
N ALA A 46 -2.91 9.70 -10.94
CA ALA A 46 -3.19 11.03 -10.42
C ALA A 46 -4.13 10.96 -9.20
N GLY A 47 -5.19 10.15 -9.29
CA GLY A 47 -6.14 9.95 -8.19
C GLY A 47 -5.47 9.35 -6.96
N LYS A 48 -4.62 8.35 -7.14
CA LYS A 48 -3.84 7.72 -6.05
C LYS A 48 -2.83 8.69 -5.43
N MET A 49 -2.19 9.55 -6.22
CA MET A 49 -1.23 10.54 -5.75
C MET A 49 -1.90 11.67 -4.94
N LEU A 50 -3.14 12.01 -5.29
CA LEU A 50 -3.93 13.04 -4.61
C LEU A 50 -4.79 12.50 -3.45
N ASP A 51 -4.79 11.18 -3.22
CA ASP A 51 -5.50 10.52 -2.12
C ASP A 51 -4.59 10.37 -0.88
N PRO A 52 -4.85 11.09 0.23
CA PRO A 52 -4.05 11.00 1.46
C PRO A 52 -3.99 9.59 2.08
N SER A 53 -4.96 8.72 1.78
CA SER A 53 -4.98 7.35 2.26
C SER A 53 -4.08 6.40 1.45
N GLN A 54 -3.58 6.83 0.29
CA GLN A 54 -2.81 5.98 -0.63
C GLN A 54 -1.54 6.62 -1.19
N ASN A 55 -1.40 7.94 -1.15
CA ASN A 55 -0.31 8.68 -1.78
C ASN A 55 1.08 8.26 -1.28
N ALA A 56 1.21 7.93 0.00
CA ALA A 56 2.44 7.43 0.59
C ALA A 56 2.76 5.97 0.27
N ALA A 57 1.81 5.18 -0.26
CA ALA A 57 1.99 3.74 -0.46
C ALA A 57 3.17 3.41 -1.37
N ALA A 58 3.47 4.27 -2.35
CA ALA A 58 4.61 4.10 -3.25
C ALA A 58 5.97 4.09 -2.53
N PHE A 59 6.11 4.80 -1.42
CA PHE A 59 7.40 4.95 -0.72
C PHE A 59 7.67 3.83 0.29
N LYS A 60 6.70 2.94 0.50
CA LYS A 60 6.79 1.82 1.45
C LYS A 60 7.31 0.54 0.82
N ASP A 61 7.33 0.51 -0.52
CA ASP A 61 7.76 -0.63 -1.31
C ASP A 61 8.58 -0.13 -2.51
N PRO A 62 9.85 -0.54 -2.64
CA PRO A 62 10.72 -0.14 -3.75
C PRO A 62 10.15 -0.49 -5.14
N ALA A 63 9.39 -1.59 -5.27
CA ALA A 63 8.75 -1.96 -6.54
C ALA A 63 7.57 -1.02 -6.87
N ALA A 64 6.79 -0.64 -5.86
CA ALA A 64 5.72 0.35 -6.02
C ALA A 64 6.30 1.74 -6.32
N PHE A 65 7.44 2.09 -5.74
CA PHE A 65 8.16 3.33 -6.03
C PHE A 65 8.61 3.41 -7.48
N ALA A 66 9.16 2.33 -8.05
CA ALA A 66 9.55 2.30 -9.45
C ALA A 66 8.36 2.59 -10.38
N GLN A 67 7.21 2.00 -10.10
CA GLN A 67 5.98 2.23 -10.86
C GLN A 67 5.46 3.67 -10.69
N TRP A 68 5.48 4.19 -9.46
CA TRP A 68 5.10 5.57 -9.16
C TRP A 68 6.02 6.58 -9.85
N SER A 69 7.33 6.33 -9.82
CA SER A 69 8.33 7.15 -10.48
C SER A 69 8.05 7.20 -11.97
N ASN A 70 7.80 6.04 -12.60
CA ASN A 70 7.44 5.95 -14.01
C ASN A 70 6.19 6.77 -14.34
N ALA A 71 5.16 6.65 -13.49
CA ALA A 71 3.95 7.45 -13.63
C ALA A 71 4.23 8.95 -13.50
N MET A 72 5.10 9.39 -12.57
CA MET A 72 5.47 10.81 -12.40
C MET A 72 6.23 11.38 -13.60
N MET A 73 7.10 10.59 -14.23
CA MET A 73 7.80 11.01 -15.44
C MET A 73 6.92 10.96 -16.71
N ASN A 74 5.71 10.41 -16.61
CA ASN A 74 4.76 10.38 -17.70
C ASN A 74 3.99 11.72 -17.77
N PRO A 75 4.13 12.51 -18.85
CA PRO A 75 3.45 13.80 -18.97
C PRO A 75 1.92 13.67 -18.94
N ALA A 76 1.36 12.53 -19.37
CA ALA A 76 -0.08 12.29 -19.27
C ALA A 76 -0.55 12.23 -17.80
N THR A 77 0.27 11.71 -16.89
CA THR A 77 -0.03 11.68 -15.46
C THR A 77 0.04 13.07 -14.86
N SER A 78 1.07 13.85 -15.21
CA SER A 78 1.19 15.25 -14.77
C SER A 78 0.00 16.09 -15.23
N MET A 79 -0.45 15.90 -16.49
CA MET A 79 -1.65 16.56 -17.01
C MET A 79 -2.92 16.08 -16.32
N ALA A 80 -3.04 14.78 -16.03
CA ALA A 80 -4.17 14.24 -15.25
C ALA A 80 -4.20 14.80 -13.82
N MET A 81 -3.05 15.01 -13.18
CA MET A 81 -2.98 15.69 -11.88
C MET A 81 -3.44 17.14 -11.97
N MET A 82 -3.02 17.88 -12.99
CA MET A 82 -3.47 19.26 -13.19
C MET A 82 -4.98 19.34 -13.43
N GLN A 83 -5.50 18.45 -14.29
CA GLN A 83 -6.93 18.34 -14.56
C GLN A 83 -7.74 17.99 -13.31
N GLN A 84 -7.25 17.05 -12.50
CA GLN A 84 -7.88 16.69 -11.22
C GLN A 84 -7.78 17.83 -10.20
N GLY A 85 -6.69 18.60 -10.19
CA GLY A 85 -6.52 19.76 -9.33
C GLY A 85 -7.53 20.88 -9.60
N MET A 86 -8.06 20.96 -10.83
CA MET A 86 -9.12 21.89 -11.20
C MET A 86 -10.53 21.40 -10.86
N ASP A 87 -10.70 20.12 -10.51
CA ASP A 87 -11.99 19.53 -10.16
C ASP A 87 -12.28 19.73 -8.66
N PRO A 88 -13.36 20.44 -8.29
CA PRO A 88 -13.72 20.64 -6.88
C PRO A 88 -13.95 19.34 -6.12
N ASN A 89 -14.37 18.27 -6.80
CA ASN A 89 -14.56 16.97 -6.17
C ASN A 89 -13.23 16.35 -5.71
N THR A 90 -12.13 16.65 -6.40
CA THR A 90 -10.79 16.22 -5.97
C THR A 90 -10.40 16.89 -4.67
N SER A 91 -10.65 18.20 -4.53
CA SER A 91 -10.38 18.94 -3.29
C SER A 91 -11.22 18.42 -2.12
N ILE A 92 -12.51 18.13 -2.36
CA ILE A 92 -13.40 17.52 -1.35
C ILE A 92 -12.89 16.13 -0.96
N ARG A 93 -12.47 15.30 -1.93
CA ARG A 93 -11.91 13.98 -1.66
C ARG A 93 -10.61 14.06 -0.88
N MET A 94 -9.73 15.01 -1.19
CA MET A 94 -8.49 15.22 -0.45
C MET A 94 -8.78 15.64 1.00
N MET A 95 -9.71 16.57 1.20
CA MET A 95 -10.13 17.02 2.53
C MET A 95 -10.74 15.87 3.35
N SER A 96 -11.67 15.12 2.76
CA SER A 96 -12.27 13.93 3.37
C SER A 96 -11.24 12.83 3.63
N GLY A 97 -10.28 12.66 2.72
CA GLY A 97 -9.18 11.72 2.84
C GLY A 97 -8.26 12.05 4.01
N MET A 98 -7.95 13.32 4.27
CA MET A 98 -7.17 13.72 5.44
C MET A 98 -7.89 13.43 6.77
N MET A 99 -9.23 13.48 6.76
CA MET A 99 -10.04 13.14 7.93
C MET A 99 -10.23 11.62 8.11
N ASN A 100 -9.87 10.82 7.10
CA ASN A 100 -10.00 9.37 7.13
C ASN A 100 -8.89 8.74 7.99
N PRO A 101 -9.21 7.85 8.95
CA PRO A 101 -8.20 7.11 9.72
C PRO A 101 -7.22 6.32 8.85
N ALA A 102 -7.62 5.92 7.64
CA ALA A 102 -6.74 5.28 6.67
C ALA A 102 -5.58 6.18 6.24
N ALA A 103 -5.74 7.51 6.20
CA ALA A 103 -4.64 8.43 5.94
C ALA A 103 -3.64 8.42 7.10
N MET A 104 -4.09 8.43 8.36
CA MET A 104 -3.18 8.28 9.51
C MET A 104 -2.40 6.96 9.43
N GLN A 105 -3.08 5.84 9.17
CA GLN A 105 -2.44 4.54 8.97
C GLN A 105 -1.45 4.56 7.80
N ASN A 106 -1.78 5.27 6.72
CA ASN A 106 -0.92 5.41 5.56
C ASN A 106 0.43 6.05 5.94
N TYR A 107 0.45 7.04 6.83
CA TYR A 107 1.72 7.66 7.26
C TYR A 107 2.38 6.95 8.44
N MET A 108 1.63 6.36 9.36
CA MET A 108 2.21 5.69 10.54
C MET A 108 3.11 4.49 10.18
N GLN A 109 2.80 3.81 9.08
CA GLN A 109 3.62 2.71 8.57
C GLN A 109 5.07 3.09 8.28
N PHE A 110 5.41 4.37 8.06
CA PHE A 110 6.81 4.78 7.89
C PHE A 110 7.69 4.56 9.11
N ASN A 111 7.09 4.34 10.29
CA ASN A 111 7.82 3.95 11.49
C ASN A 111 8.11 2.43 11.53
N ASP A 112 7.66 1.65 10.54
CA ASP A 112 7.94 0.22 10.46
C ASP A 112 9.39 -0.03 9.99
N PRO A 113 10.25 -0.67 10.79
CA PRO A 113 11.61 -1.01 10.39
C PRO A 113 11.67 -1.92 9.15
N ASN A 114 10.61 -2.67 8.85
CA ASN A 114 10.53 -3.49 7.65
C ASN A 114 10.61 -2.66 6.36
N ILE A 115 10.12 -1.42 6.37
CA ILE A 115 10.22 -0.54 5.20
C ILE A 115 11.68 -0.17 4.94
N ALA A 116 12.43 0.18 5.99
CA ALA A 116 13.86 0.46 5.87
C ALA A 116 14.64 -0.77 5.36
N MET A 117 14.31 -1.97 5.87
CA MET A 117 14.93 -3.22 5.41
C MET A 117 14.62 -3.52 3.93
N LYS A 118 13.39 -3.25 3.46
CA LYS A 118 13.04 -3.37 2.03
C LYS A 118 13.88 -2.44 1.16
N TRP A 119 14.04 -1.19 1.57
CA TRP A 119 14.86 -0.22 0.84
C TRP A 119 16.34 -0.58 0.85
N MET A 120 16.87 -1.10 1.96
CA MET A 120 18.24 -1.61 2.03
C MET A 120 18.45 -2.78 1.06
N ALA A 121 17.54 -3.76 1.06
CA ALA A 121 17.60 -4.90 0.13
C ALA A 121 17.49 -4.44 -1.33
N ALA A 122 16.60 -3.49 -1.61
CA ALA A 122 16.40 -2.96 -2.95
C ALA A 122 17.57 -2.09 -3.46
N GLY A 123 18.29 -1.42 -2.56
CA GLY A 123 19.53 -0.71 -2.89
C GLY A 123 20.65 -1.65 -3.38
N LEU A 124 20.56 -2.94 -3.07
CA LEU A 124 21.46 -3.98 -3.58
C LEU A 124 20.89 -4.69 -4.82
N ASP A 125 19.64 -4.42 -5.22
CA ASP A 125 18.99 -5.05 -6.38
C ASP A 125 19.32 -4.29 -7.68
N PRO A 126 20.10 -4.89 -8.60
CA PRO A 126 20.44 -4.27 -9.88
C PRO A 126 19.20 -3.97 -10.74
N ARG A 127 18.09 -4.69 -10.56
CA ARG A 127 16.87 -4.52 -11.36
C ARG A 127 16.20 -3.18 -11.06
N LEU A 128 16.11 -2.80 -9.79
CA LEU A 128 15.55 -1.51 -9.40
C LEU A 128 16.43 -0.37 -9.91
N ILE A 129 17.74 -0.48 -9.73
CA ILE A 129 18.72 0.52 -10.18
C ILE A 129 18.61 0.71 -11.69
N ASN A 130 18.61 -0.39 -12.47
CA ASN A 130 18.47 -0.32 -13.91
C ASN A 130 17.10 0.24 -14.35
N ALA A 131 16.02 -0.11 -13.66
CA ALA A 131 14.70 0.44 -13.95
C ALA A 131 14.70 1.97 -13.77
N LEU A 132 15.22 2.47 -12.65
CA LEU A 132 15.31 3.91 -12.38
C LEU A 132 16.23 4.65 -13.36
N ILE A 133 17.41 4.08 -13.68
CA ILE A 133 18.34 4.65 -14.66
C ILE A 133 17.68 4.70 -16.05
N SER A 134 17.11 3.58 -16.51
CA SER A 134 16.48 3.50 -17.85
C SER A 134 15.34 4.50 -17.99
N GLN A 135 14.59 4.73 -16.91
CA GLN A 135 13.53 5.71 -16.86
C GLN A 135 14.08 7.14 -16.90
N GLY A 136 15.15 7.42 -16.15
CA GLY A 136 15.79 8.72 -16.10
C GLY A 136 16.47 9.14 -17.41
N ILE A 137 16.83 8.21 -18.29
CA ILE A 137 17.44 8.52 -19.59
C ILE A 137 16.51 8.29 -20.78
N ASN A 138 15.23 7.99 -20.56
CA ASN A 138 14.31 7.66 -21.65
C ASN A 138 14.01 8.91 -22.51
N PRO A 139 14.50 8.98 -23.76
CA PRO A 139 14.35 10.18 -24.60
C PRO A 139 12.89 10.46 -24.96
N SER A 140 12.01 9.46 -24.95
CA SER A 140 10.59 9.65 -25.21
C SER A 140 9.92 10.52 -24.15
N ASN A 141 10.27 10.34 -22.87
CA ASN A 141 9.72 11.17 -21.79
C ASN A 141 10.13 12.64 -21.97
N TYR A 142 11.38 12.90 -22.35
CA TYR A 142 11.88 14.25 -22.60
C TYR A 142 11.23 14.90 -23.82
N LEU A 143 11.11 14.18 -24.93
CA LEU A 143 10.44 14.67 -26.14
C LEU A 143 8.96 14.98 -25.88
N ASN A 144 8.27 14.10 -25.16
CA ASN A 144 6.87 14.32 -24.79
C ASN A 144 6.71 15.49 -23.82
N MET A 145 7.67 15.70 -22.90
CA MET A 145 7.66 16.86 -22.00
C MET A 145 7.94 18.17 -22.75
N MET A 146 8.88 18.17 -23.69
CA MET A 146 9.19 19.32 -24.53
C MET A 146 7.98 19.73 -25.39
N MET A 147 7.21 18.75 -25.86
CA MET A 147 5.98 18.98 -26.62
C MET A 147 4.73 19.14 -25.74
N ALA A 148 4.84 18.97 -24.42
CA ALA A 148 3.69 19.01 -23.51
C ALA A 148 2.87 20.30 -23.62
N PRO A 149 3.47 21.51 -23.75
CA PRO A 149 2.70 22.75 -23.93
C PRO A 149 1.90 22.80 -25.24
N MET A 150 2.33 22.07 -26.27
CA MET A 150 1.66 21.97 -27.57
C MET A 150 0.79 20.72 -27.69
N SER A 151 0.68 19.92 -26.61
CA SER A 151 -0.09 18.68 -26.65
C SER A 151 -1.60 18.96 -26.80
N PRO A 152 -2.34 18.09 -27.51
CA PRO A 152 -3.80 18.20 -27.61
C PRO A 152 -4.49 18.25 -26.25
N GLN A 153 -3.95 17.52 -25.25
CA GLN A 153 -4.44 17.58 -23.88
C GLN A 153 -4.30 18.99 -23.27
N MET A 154 -3.19 19.70 -23.49
CA MET A 154 -3.01 21.05 -22.96
C MET A 154 -3.96 22.05 -23.64
N MET A 155 -4.12 21.95 -24.96
CA MET A 155 -5.11 22.77 -25.68
C MET A 155 -6.54 22.52 -25.20
N ASN A 156 -6.90 21.25 -24.96
CA ASN A 156 -8.20 20.88 -24.39
C ASN A 156 -8.38 21.44 -22.98
N MET A 157 -7.33 21.43 -22.16
CA MET A 157 -7.37 22.00 -20.82
C MET A 157 -7.50 23.53 -20.85
N GLY A 158 -6.78 24.22 -21.74
CA GLY A 158 -6.96 25.67 -21.96
C GLY A 158 -8.40 26.01 -22.35
N THR A 159 -9.02 25.18 -23.20
CA THR A 159 -10.43 25.29 -23.55
C THR A 159 -11.35 25.05 -22.34
N GLN A 160 -11.03 24.07 -21.48
CA GLN A 160 -11.79 23.83 -20.25
C GLN A 160 -11.65 24.97 -19.22
N MET A 161 -10.49 25.61 -19.11
CA MET A 161 -10.31 26.77 -18.21
C MET A 161 -11.18 27.96 -18.63
N MET A 162 -11.44 28.09 -19.93
CA MET A 162 -12.36 29.08 -20.48
C MET A 162 -13.83 28.66 -20.38
N ASN A 163 -14.13 27.43 -19.96
CA ASN A 163 -15.49 26.94 -19.85
C ASN A 163 -16.18 27.52 -18.59
N PRO A 164 -17.24 28.35 -18.74
CA PRO A 164 -17.96 28.92 -17.60
C PRO A 164 -18.59 27.86 -16.69
N ALA A 165 -18.88 26.66 -17.22
CA ALA A 165 -19.42 25.55 -16.44
C ALA A 165 -18.46 25.09 -15.33
N MET A 166 -17.14 25.24 -15.52
CA MET A 166 -16.16 24.91 -14.48
C MET A 166 -16.37 25.80 -13.24
N TYR A 167 -16.58 27.10 -13.43
CA TYR A 167 -16.83 28.04 -12.33
C TYR A 167 -18.19 27.78 -11.67
N GLY A 168 -19.20 27.38 -12.46
CA GLY A 168 -20.49 26.92 -11.94
C GLY A 168 -20.35 25.71 -11.02
N ASN A 169 -19.53 24.73 -11.41
CA ASN A 169 -19.24 23.55 -10.57
C ASN A 169 -18.53 23.92 -9.27
N TRP A 170 -17.63 24.91 -9.28
CA TRP A 170 -17.00 25.45 -8.07
C TRP A 170 -17.98 26.21 -7.17
N MET A 171 -18.91 27.00 -7.74
CA MET A 171 -19.97 27.66 -6.96
C MET A 171 -20.94 26.66 -6.33
N ALA A 172 -21.22 25.54 -7.00
CA ALA A 172 -22.05 24.45 -6.49
C ALA A 172 -21.27 23.45 -5.62
N ALA A 173 -19.94 23.55 -5.54
CA ALA A 173 -19.13 22.62 -4.78
C ALA A 173 -19.51 22.57 -3.28
N PRO A 174 -19.78 23.70 -2.59
CA PRO A 174 -20.20 23.67 -1.19
C PRO A 174 -21.58 23.03 -0.96
N THR A 175 -22.45 23.02 -1.98
CA THR A 175 -23.80 22.45 -1.88
C THR A 175 -23.84 20.97 -2.28
N ASN A 176 -22.72 20.42 -2.76
CA ASN A 176 -22.59 19.00 -3.05
C ASN A 176 -22.71 18.18 -1.74
N PRO A 177 -23.49 17.08 -1.70
CA PRO A 177 -23.60 16.19 -0.54
C PRO A 177 -22.26 15.75 0.03
N ALA A 178 -21.25 15.51 -0.81
CA ALA A 178 -19.91 15.13 -0.36
C ALA A 178 -19.21 16.28 0.39
N ALA A 179 -19.37 17.53 -0.05
CA ALA A 179 -18.83 18.70 0.63
C ALA A 179 -19.57 18.98 1.95
N MET A 180 -20.90 18.85 1.95
CA MET A 180 -21.70 18.96 3.17
C MET A 180 -21.28 17.91 4.20
N ASN A 181 -21.10 16.66 3.78
CA ASN A 181 -20.59 15.59 4.63
C ASN A 181 -19.18 15.90 5.15
N ALA A 182 -18.28 16.44 4.32
CA ALA A 182 -16.95 16.85 4.74
C ALA A 182 -16.98 18.03 5.73
N MET A 183 -17.88 19.01 5.57
CA MET A 183 -18.06 20.11 6.53
C MET A 183 -18.67 19.64 7.85
N MET A 184 -19.55 18.64 7.82
CA MET A 184 -20.12 18.04 9.03
C MET A 184 -19.24 16.96 9.64
N ALA A 185 -18.16 16.53 8.97
CA ALA A 185 -17.29 15.47 9.46
C ALA A 185 -16.69 15.77 10.86
N PRO A 186 -16.19 16.99 11.16
CA PRO A 186 -15.71 17.32 12.51
C PRO A 186 -16.81 17.27 13.58
N MET A 187 -18.09 17.40 13.22
CA MET A 187 -19.21 17.32 14.15
C MET A 187 -19.72 15.89 14.35
N ASN A 188 -19.19 14.93 13.59
CA ASN A 188 -19.61 13.54 13.68
C ASN A 188 -18.86 12.81 14.82
N PRO A 189 -19.53 12.41 15.91
CA PRO A 189 -18.88 11.70 17.02
C PRO A 189 -18.26 10.36 16.60
N ASN A 190 -18.77 9.74 15.53
CA ASN A 190 -18.19 8.51 14.98
C ASN A 190 -16.81 8.75 14.37
N MET A 191 -16.51 9.95 13.88
CA MET A 191 -15.17 10.29 13.40
C MET A 191 -14.14 10.16 14.53
N TYR A 192 -14.44 10.69 15.71
CA TYR A 192 -13.58 10.56 16.88
C TYR A 192 -13.45 9.12 17.34
N GLY A 193 -14.55 8.36 17.33
CA GLY A 193 -14.53 6.92 17.63
C GLY A 193 -13.63 6.14 16.67
N ASN A 194 -13.67 6.45 15.37
CA ASN A 194 -12.82 5.83 14.36
C ASN A 194 -11.35 6.24 14.50
N TRP A 195 -11.06 7.50 14.84
CA TRP A 195 -9.70 7.97 15.13
C TRP A 195 -9.13 7.33 16.38
N MET A 196 -9.91 7.26 17.46
CA MET A 196 -9.54 6.58 18.69
C MET A 196 -9.34 5.09 18.43
N GLY A 197 -10.24 4.45 17.69
CA GLY A 197 -10.11 3.06 17.25
C GLY A 197 -8.82 2.81 16.46
N ALA A 198 -8.49 3.68 15.51
CA ALA A 198 -7.23 3.60 14.77
C ALA A 198 -6.02 3.84 15.69
N ALA A 199 -6.12 4.74 16.66
CA ALA A 199 -5.05 5.09 17.60
C ALA A 199 -4.85 4.06 18.74
N VAL A 200 -5.83 3.22 19.04
CA VAL A 200 -5.67 2.13 20.03
C VAL A 200 -5.44 0.78 19.38
N ASN A 201 -5.62 0.68 18.06
CA ASN A 201 -5.39 -0.55 17.32
C ASN A 201 -3.87 -0.79 17.17
N PRO A 202 -3.32 -1.86 17.77
CA PRO A 202 -1.88 -2.15 17.72
C PRO A 202 -1.38 -2.37 16.28
N ASN A 203 -2.26 -2.81 15.38
CA ASN A 203 -1.94 -3.03 13.97
C ASN A 203 -1.66 -1.71 13.22
N THR A 204 -2.14 -0.57 13.74
CA THR A 204 -1.87 0.76 13.16
C THR A 204 -0.42 1.20 13.34
N TYR A 205 0.28 0.66 14.35
CA TYR A 205 1.63 1.08 14.73
C TYR A 205 2.74 0.10 14.32
N GLY A 206 2.38 -1.01 13.67
CA GLY A 206 3.32 -2.08 13.33
C GLY A 206 3.94 -2.78 14.55
N PRO A 207 4.93 -3.66 14.34
CA PRO A 207 5.51 -4.49 15.40
C PRO A 207 6.12 -3.68 16.56
N MET A 208 6.63 -2.48 16.30
CA MET A 208 7.25 -1.62 17.32
C MET A 208 6.23 -0.96 18.24
N GLY A 209 5.08 -0.54 17.72
CA GLY A 209 3.99 -0.06 18.57
C GLY A 209 3.33 -1.18 19.37
N GLN A 210 3.35 -2.41 18.87
CA GLN A 210 2.95 -3.60 19.62
C GLN A 210 3.91 -3.90 20.78
N MET A 211 5.22 -3.61 20.60
CA MET A 211 6.23 -3.69 21.65
C MET A 211 6.14 -2.52 22.66
N MET A 212 5.73 -1.32 22.25
CA MET A 212 5.51 -0.17 23.15
C MET A 212 4.14 -0.17 23.85
N ALA A 213 3.11 -0.79 23.24
CA ALA A 213 1.78 -0.96 23.82
C ALA A 213 1.67 -2.19 24.74
N MET A 214 2.72 -3.01 24.80
CA MET A 214 2.88 -3.92 25.94
C MET A 214 3.06 -3.05 27.19
N PRO A 215 2.19 -3.20 28.22
CA PRO A 215 2.49 -2.65 29.54
C PRO A 215 3.89 -3.12 29.89
N SER A 216 4.68 -2.24 30.49
CA SER A 216 6.03 -2.46 31.00
C SER A 216 6.10 -3.68 31.94
N GLY A 217 6.00 -4.87 31.37
CA GLY A 217 6.43 -6.12 31.95
C GLY A 217 7.96 -6.13 31.88
N PRO A 218 8.61 -6.79 32.84
CA PRO A 218 10.06 -6.75 32.95
C PRO A 218 10.66 -7.15 31.59
N VAL A 219 11.68 -6.41 31.19
CA VAL A 219 12.51 -6.64 30.01
C VAL A 219 13.14 -8.03 30.11
N GLY A 220 12.36 -9.07 29.82
CA GLY A 220 12.71 -10.47 29.91
C GLY A 220 12.89 -11.01 28.51
N GLY A 221 14.07 -10.79 27.94
CA GLY A 221 14.34 -11.25 26.58
C GLY A 221 15.62 -10.74 25.94
N MET A 222 16.58 -10.18 26.69
CA MET A 222 17.95 -10.44 26.29
C MET A 222 18.19 -11.93 26.56
N PRO A 223 18.75 -12.71 25.61
CA PRO A 223 19.18 -14.06 25.90
C PRO A 223 20.26 -13.96 26.98
N THR A 224 19.87 -14.18 28.23
CA THR A 224 20.83 -14.48 29.26
C THR A 224 21.58 -15.70 28.76
N LEU A 225 22.89 -15.56 28.61
CA LEU A 225 23.80 -16.67 28.34
C LEU A 225 23.69 -17.62 29.52
N ASP A 226 22.70 -18.50 29.49
CA ASP A 226 22.55 -19.58 30.46
C ASP A 226 23.77 -20.52 30.29
N PRO A 227 24.50 -20.84 31.36
CA PRO A 227 25.62 -21.79 31.33
C PRO A 227 25.27 -23.11 30.64
N ALA A 228 24.01 -23.56 30.70
CA ALA A 228 23.53 -24.75 30.00
C ALA A 228 23.53 -24.57 28.47
N THR A 229 23.19 -23.37 27.99
CA THR A 229 23.22 -23.04 26.55
C THR A 229 24.66 -22.94 26.05
N LEU A 230 25.56 -22.41 26.88
CA LEU A 230 26.99 -22.33 26.58
C LEU A 230 27.64 -23.73 26.53
N MET A 231 27.26 -24.63 27.43
CA MET A 231 27.70 -26.04 27.38
C MET A 231 27.15 -26.79 26.15
N LYS A 232 25.91 -26.51 25.75
CA LYS A 232 25.30 -27.12 24.55
C LYS A 232 25.97 -26.65 23.26
N LEU A 233 26.39 -25.38 23.21
CA LEU A 233 27.20 -24.84 22.12
C LEU A 233 28.60 -25.49 22.08
N LEU A 234 29.22 -25.72 23.23
CA LEU A 234 30.52 -26.38 23.33
C LEU A 234 30.45 -27.86 22.87
N GLN A 235 29.37 -28.57 23.21
CA GLN A 235 29.11 -29.94 22.75
C GLN A 235 28.85 -30.03 21.24
N MET A 236 28.18 -29.03 20.66
CA MET A 236 28.02 -28.94 19.21
C MET A 236 29.35 -28.64 18.49
N LEU A 237 30.23 -27.84 19.09
CA LEU A 237 31.55 -27.56 18.51
C LEU A 237 32.48 -28.78 18.55
N GLN A 238 32.39 -29.58 19.63
CA GLN A 238 33.18 -30.82 19.77
C GLN A 238 32.73 -31.93 18.82
N SER A 239 31.46 -31.95 18.39
CA SER A 239 30.93 -32.95 17.45
C SER A 239 31.19 -32.62 15.97
N GLN A 240 31.74 -31.45 15.67
CA GLN A 240 32.09 -31.03 14.29
C GLN A 240 33.59 -31.01 14.00
N MET A 241 34.45 -31.44 14.93
CA MET A 241 35.86 -31.63 14.61
C MET A 241 36.07 -32.98 13.91
N PRO A 242 36.56 -33.01 12.66
CA PRO A 242 36.94 -34.25 11.99
C PRO A 242 38.10 -34.88 12.75
N ALA A 243 38.05 -36.21 12.95
CA ALA A 243 39.16 -36.95 13.51
C ALA A 243 40.45 -36.69 12.71
N PRO A 244 41.59 -36.42 13.36
CA PRO A 244 42.86 -36.27 12.65
C PRO A 244 43.21 -37.60 11.97
N ALA A 245 43.50 -37.53 10.66
CA ALA A 245 43.94 -38.66 9.86
C ALA A 245 45.22 -39.29 10.45
N PRO A 246 45.38 -40.62 10.41
CA PRO A 246 46.57 -41.27 10.94
C PRO A 246 47.80 -40.87 10.12
N ALA A 247 48.86 -40.45 10.83
CA ALA A 247 50.13 -40.08 10.24
C ALA A 247 50.78 -41.28 9.54
N ALA A 248 50.97 -41.18 8.22
CA ALA A 248 51.80 -42.12 7.46
C ALA A 248 53.27 -41.92 7.84
N SER A 249 53.88 -42.96 8.39
CA SER A 249 55.32 -43.05 8.61
C SER A 249 56.02 -43.63 7.38
N LYS A 250 57.21 -43.08 7.12
CA LYS A 250 58.29 -43.49 6.21
C LYS A 250 58.29 -42.84 4.83
#